data_AF-A0A9E3D8B9-F1
#
_entry.id   AF-A0A9E3D8B9-F1
#
_cell.length_a   1.000
_cell.length_b   1.000
_cell.length_c   1.000
_cell.angle_alpha   90.00
_cell.angle_beta   90.00
_cell.angle_gamma   90.00
#
_symmetry.space_group_name_H-M   'P 1'
#
loop_
_entity.id
_entity.type
_entity.pdbx_description
1 polymer ?
#
loop_
_entity_poly.entity_id
_entity_poly.type
_entity_poly.pdbx_seq_one_letter_code
_entity_poly.pdbx_strand_id
1 'polypeptide(L)'
;DRGARVTHRLLRDHPEKVTRGATLDIVPKLYRFETIDQKAATGSWHWFFLIQGRGLPEHMIGRDPEFFLRHMFGTLLHDEGDLGPGAKLVDPRHKHGPQLASLRLAKSLRNRAHRLPPFIEAR
;
A
#
# COMPACT_ATOMS: atom_id res chain seq x y z
N ASP A 1 -2.02 -1.11 -3.70
CA ASP A 1 -2.17 -0.23 -2.51
C ASP A 1 -3.07 1.01 -2.77
N ARG A 2 -3.20 1.95 -1.81
CA ARG A 2 -4.05 3.15 -1.84
C ARG A 2 -3.57 4.13 -2.92
N GLY A 3 -2.24 4.28 -3.08
CA GLY A 3 -1.64 5.15 -4.09
C GLY A 3 -2.15 4.85 -5.50
N ALA A 4 -2.25 3.58 -5.88
CA ALA A 4 -2.74 3.20 -7.20
C ALA A 4 -4.24 3.52 -7.43
N ARG A 5 -5.05 3.58 -6.36
CA ARG A 5 -6.45 4.05 -6.45
C ARG A 5 -6.54 5.55 -6.68
N VAL A 6 -5.65 6.29 -6.01
CA VAL A 6 -5.49 7.73 -6.22
C VAL A 6 -5.02 7.99 -7.65
N THR A 7 -3.99 7.27 -8.12
CA THR A 7 -3.50 7.35 -9.50
C THR A 7 -4.60 7.06 -10.52
N HIS A 8 -5.39 6.01 -10.33
CA HIS A 8 -6.51 5.68 -11.22
C HIS A 8 -7.52 6.83 -11.32
N ARG A 9 -7.88 7.45 -10.18
CA ARG A 9 -8.80 8.58 -10.16
C ARG A 9 -8.16 9.83 -10.79
N LEU A 10 -6.90 10.11 -10.48
CA LEU A 10 -6.14 11.23 -11.03
C LEU A 10 -6.05 11.17 -12.56
N LEU A 11 -5.71 10.00 -13.12
CA LEU A 11 -5.65 9.77 -14.57
C LEU A 11 -7.00 9.99 -15.25
N ARG A 12 -8.10 9.66 -14.58
CA ARG A 12 -9.46 9.81 -15.12
C ARG A 12 -9.95 11.25 -15.05
N ASP A 13 -9.71 11.93 -13.94
CA ASP A 13 -10.27 13.26 -13.69
C ASP A 13 -9.40 14.39 -14.27
N HIS A 14 -8.10 14.14 -14.46
CA HIS A 14 -7.12 15.12 -14.96
C HIS A 14 -6.16 14.50 -16.00
N PRO A 15 -6.68 13.94 -17.11
CA PRO A 15 -5.85 13.26 -18.11
C PRO A 15 -4.78 14.17 -18.72
N GLU A 16 -5.00 15.48 -18.75
CA GLU A 16 -4.07 16.47 -19.28
C GLU A 16 -2.84 16.70 -18.39
N LYS A 17 -2.91 16.33 -17.10
CA LYS A 17 -1.83 16.60 -16.12
C LYS A 17 -0.88 15.44 -15.91
N VAL A 18 -1.21 14.25 -16.39
CA VAL A 18 -0.44 13.03 -16.14
C VAL A 18 -0.05 12.39 -17.46
N THR A 19 1.23 12.46 -17.80
CA THR A 19 1.74 11.93 -19.08
C THR A 19 1.82 10.40 -19.10
N ARG A 20 2.07 9.77 -17.94
CA ARG A 20 2.16 8.30 -17.75
C ARG A 20 1.81 7.92 -16.32
N GLY A 21 1.23 6.73 -16.13
CA GLY A 21 0.94 6.17 -14.81
C GLY A 21 1.14 4.66 -14.79
N ALA A 22 1.51 4.12 -13.64
CA ALA A 22 1.61 2.68 -13.40
C ALA A 22 0.95 2.34 -12.06
N THR A 23 0.31 1.18 -12.01
CA THR A 23 -0.31 0.63 -10.81
C THR A 23 0.37 -0.68 -10.48
N LEU A 24 0.75 -0.85 -9.20
CA LEU A 24 1.42 -2.07 -8.72
C LEU A 24 0.49 -2.82 -7.76
N ASP A 25 0.34 -4.11 -8.04
CA ASP A 25 -0.36 -5.09 -7.21
C ASP A 25 -1.71 -4.60 -6.66
N ILE A 26 -2.54 -4.11 -7.59
CA ILE A 26 -3.88 -3.63 -7.26
C ILE A 26 -4.84 -3.94 -8.40
N VAL A 27 -6.09 -4.16 -8.05
CA VAL A 27 -7.21 -4.22 -9.00
C VAL A 27 -8.18 -3.05 -8.76
N PRO A 28 -9.01 -2.67 -9.74
CA PRO A 28 -10.04 -1.64 -9.56
C PRO A 28 -10.92 -1.90 -8.33
N LYS A 29 -11.28 -0.83 -7.62
CA LYS A 29 -12.03 -0.93 -6.36
C LYS A 29 -13.40 -1.59 -6.57
N LEU A 30 -14.14 -1.15 -7.59
CA LEU A 30 -15.47 -1.64 -7.92
C LEU A 30 -15.45 -3.16 -8.18
N TYR A 31 -14.56 -3.59 -9.07
CA TYR A 31 -14.36 -5.01 -9.38
C TYR A 31 -14.13 -5.87 -8.13
N ARG A 32 -13.29 -5.43 -7.18
CA ARG A 32 -13.03 -6.20 -5.95
C ARG A 32 -14.29 -6.35 -5.09
N PHE A 33 -15.11 -5.31 -4.97
CA PHE A 33 -16.34 -5.37 -4.17
C PHE A 33 -17.43 -6.20 -4.85
N GLU A 34 -17.51 -6.18 -6.19
CA GLU A 34 -18.49 -6.97 -6.95
C GLU A 34 -18.12 -8.47 -7.02
N THR A 35 -16.84 -8.82 -6.80
CA THR A 35 -16.32 -10.20 -6.92
C THR A 35 -15.89 -10.80 -5.59
N ILE A 36 -16.32 -10.22 -4.47
CA ILE A 36 -15.92 -10.70 -3.15
C ILE A 36 -16.53 -12.08 -2.85
N ASP A 37 -15.70 -13.02 -2.40
CA ASP A 37 -16.11 -14.30 -1.83
C ASP A 37 -15.53 -14.46 -0.41
N GLN A 38 -15.84 -15.57 0.26
CA GLN A 38 -15.33 -15.83 1.61
C GLN A 38 -13.80 -15.85 1.66
N LYS A 39 -13.14 -16.45 0.66
CA LYS A 39 -11.68 -16.56 0.61
C LYS A 39 -11.03 -15.18 0.50
N ALA A 40 -11.53 -14.33 -0.40
CA ALA A 40 -11.07 -12.96 -0.59
C ALA A 40 -11.37 -12.09 0.64
N ALA A 41 -12.56 -12.23 1.23
CA ALA A 41 -12.93 -11.51 2.44
C ALA A 41 -12.03 -11.89 3.63
N THR A 42 -11.64 -13.16 3.72
CA THR A 42 -10.72 -13.65 4.78
C THR A 42 -9.31 -13.11 4.57
N GLY A 43 -8.78 -13.19 3.34
CA GLY A 43 -7.44 -12.67 3.03
C GLY A 43 -7.33 -11.13 3.07
N SER A 44 -8.45 -10.42 2.92
CA SER A 44 -8.52 -8.95 2.97
C SER A 44 -9.47 -8.45 4.05
N TRP A 45 -9.53 -9.14 5.19
CA TRP A 45 -10.46 -8.85 6.29
C TRP A 45 -10.43 -7.38 6.75
N HIS A 46 -9.24 -6.77 6.70
CA HIS A 46 -9.03 -5.37 7.08
C HIS A 46 -9.86 -4.38 6.25
N TRP A 47 -10.25 -4.71 5.02
CA TRP A 47 -11.14 -3.86 4.21
C TRP A 47 -12.52 -3.71 4.82
N PHE A 48 -12.99 -4.72 5.54
CA PHE A 48 -14.31 -4.71 6.18
C PHE A 48 -14.24 -4.20 7.61
N PHE A 49 -13.15 -4.50 8.31
CA PHE A 49 -12.90 -3.98 9.66
C PHE A 49 -12.70 -2.45 9.67
N LEU A 50 -11.89 -1.90 8.77
CA LEU A 50 -11.52 -0.48 8.79
C LEU A 50 -12.65 0.47 8.40
N ILE A 51 -13.77 -0.04 7.86
CA ILE A 51 -14.94 0.77 7.50
C ILE A 51 -16.05 0.73 8.55
N GLN A 52 -15.84 0.02 9.66
CA GLN A 52 -16.83 -0.03 10.75
C GLN A 52 -16.98 1.34 11.39
N GLY A 53 -18.23 1.70 11.73
CA GLY A 53 -18.55 3.00 12.31
C GLY A 53 -18.20 3.12 13.80
N ARG A 54 -18.60 4.26 14.38
CA ARG A 54 -18.56 4.54 15.83
C ARG A 54 -17.17 4.50 16.47
N GLY A 55 -16.11 4.73 15.69
CA GLY A 55 -14.74 4.74 16.20
C GLY A 55 -14.22 3.35 16.58
N LEU A 56 -14.90 2.28 16.17
CA LEU A 56 -14.53 0.90 16.50
C LEU A 56 -13.09 0.57 16.06
N PRO A 57 -12.70 0.76 14.77
CA PRO A 57 -11.36 0.39 14.35
C PRO A 57 -10.29 1.25 15.05
N GLU A 58 -10.53 2.54 15.23
CA GLU A 58 -9.62 3.45 15.93
C GLU A 58 -9.41 3.02 17.39
N HIS A 59 -10.49 2.65 18.08
CA HIS A 59 -10.40 2.18 19.47
C HIS A 59 -9.59 0.88 19.57
N MET A 60 -9.88 -0.09 18.70
CA MET A 60 -9.23 -1.40 18.73
C MET A 60 -7.75 -1.33 18.32
N ILE A 61 -7.43 -0.62 17.24
CA ILE A 61 -6.05 -0.40 16.79
C ILE A 61 -5.27 0.42 17.82
N GLY A 62 -5.92 1.45 18.40
CA GLY A 62 -5.27 2.36 19.35
C GLY A 62 -4.82 1.70 20.66
N ARG A 63 -5.30 0.49 21.00
CA ARG A 63 -4.83 -0.25 22.17
C ARG A 63 -3.43 -0.84 21.99
N ASP A 64 -3.11 -1.29 20.78
CA ASP A 64 -1.79 -1.83 20.45
C ASP A 64 -1.48 -1.61 18.95
N PRO A 65 -1.08 -0.38 18.58
CA PRO A 65 -0.83 -0.05 17.18
C PRO A 65 0.42 -0.74 16.63
N GLU A 66 1.40 -1.07 17.49
CA GLU A 66 2.61 -1.80 17.06
C GLU A 66 2.26 -3.23 16.68
N PHE A 67 1.51 -3.94 17.53
CA PHE A 67 1.02 -5.28 17.20
C PHE A 67 0.19 -5.27 15.93
N PHE A 68 -0.75 -4.33 15.78
CA PHE A 68 -1.58 -4.23 14.59
C PHE A 68 -0.74 -4.03 13.33
N LEU A 69 0.25 -3.14 13.37
CA LEU A 69 1.11 -2.88 12.21
C LEU A 69 2.00 -4.06 11.87
N ARG A 70 2.63 -4.71 12.86
CA ARG A 70 3.39 -5.95 12.66
C ARG A 70 2.51 -7.03 12.04
N HIS A 71 1.35 -7.30 12.62
CA HIS A 71 0.40 -8.26 12.06
C HIS A 71 0.04 -7.95 10.59
N MET A 72 -0.27 -6.69 10.28
CA MET A 72 -0.54 -6.28 8.90
C MET A 72 0.66 -6.49 7.97
N PHE A 73 1.88 -6.16 8.40
CA PHE A 73 3.07 -6.39 7.59
C PHE A 73 3.43 -7.87 7.46
N GLY A 74 3.32 -8.68 8.51
CA GLY A 74 3.53 -10.14 8.43
C GLY A 74 2.54 -10.84 7.52
N THR A 75 1.34 -10.29 7.34
CA THR A 75 0.39 -10.82 6.32
C THR A 75 0.72 -10.40 4.89
N LEU A 76 1.50 -9.33 4.70
CA LEU A 76 1.82 -8.74 3.40
C LEU A 76 3.27 -9.03 2.94
N LEU A 77 4.16 -9.33 3.87
CA LEU A 77 5.55 -9.71 3.65
C LEU A 77 5.68 -11.23 3.69
N HIS A 78 6.63 -11.77 2.93
CA HIS A 78 6.99 -13.18 3.04
C HIS A 78 7.82 -13.46 4.31
N ASP A 79 8.56 -12.46 4.80
CA ASP A 79 9.34 -12.49 6.04
C ASP A 79 9.28 -11.12 6.75
N GLU A 80 9.02 -11.12 8.06
CA GLU A 80 9.10 -9.92 8.92
C GLU A 80 10.51 -9.32 8.93
N GLY A 81 11.54 -10.14 8.69
CA GLY A 81 12.94 -9.71 8.53
C GLY A 81 13.22 -8.86 7.29
N ASP A 82 12.29 -8.78 6.33
CA ASP A 82 12.37 -7.87 5.18
C ASP A 82 12.19 -6.40 5.57
N LEU A 83 11.62 -6.14 6.76
CA LEU A 83 11.67 -4.83 7.38
C LEU A 83 13.11 -4.58 7.86
N GLY A 84 13.89 -3.84 7.06
CA GLY A 84 15.28 -3.54 7.40
C GLY A 84 15.44 -3.02 8.84
N PRO A 85 16.62 -3.22 9.49
CA PRO A 85 16.82 -3.05 10.94
C PRO A 85 16.56 -1.63 11.50
N GLY A 86 16.24 -0.66 10.65
CA GLY A 86 15.86 0.71 11.00
C GLY A 86 14.37 1.05 10.82
N ALA A 87 13.51 0.09 10.44
CA ALA A 87 12.06 0.29 10.33
C ALA A 87 11.44 0.41 11.73
N LYS A 88 11.63 1.56 12.36
CA LYS A 88 11.01 1.91 13.63
C LYS A 88 9.70 2.63 13.37
N LEU A 89 8.69 2.29 14.16
CA LEU A 89 7.49 3.11 14.28
C LEU A 89 7.90 4.48 14.83
N VAL A 90 7.77 5.50 14.00
CA VAL A 90 7.94 6.89 14.44
C VAL A 90 6.69 7.26 15.23
N ASP A 91 6.85 7.68 16.49
CA ASP A 91 5.71 8.18 17.30
C ASP A 91 5.02 9.31 16.52
N PRO A 92 3.72 9.21 16.20
CA PRO A 92 2.99 10.27 15.50
C PRO A 92 3.01 11.63 16.23
N ARG A 93 3.31 11.63 17.54
CA ARG A 93 3.44 12.84 18.37
C ARG A 93 4.84 13.46 18.32
N HIS A 94 5.83 12.79 17.74
CA HIS A 94 7.15 13.37 17.50
C HIS A 94 7.11 14.28 16.26
N LYS A 95 7.00 15.59 16.49
CA LYS A 95 7.17 16.61 15.45
C LYS A 95 8.65 16.69 15.07
N HIS A 96 9.05 16.15 13.92
CA HIS A 96 10.36 16.48 13.34
C HIS A 96 10.21 17.63 12.33
N GLY A 97 10.87 18.75 12.64
CA GLY A 97 11.19 19.82 11.69
C GLY A 97 12.12 19.33 10.58
N PRO A 98 12.47 20.19 9.61
CA PRO A 98 13.00 19.74 8.32
C PRO A 98 14.42 19.20 8.48
N GLN A 99 14.60 17.90 8.33
CA GLN A 99 15.91 17.30 8.08
C GLN A 99 15.97 16.75 6.67
N LEU A 100 16.69 17.51 5.84
CA LEU A 100 17.20 17.11 4.54
C LEU A 100 18.08 15.86 4.73
N ALA A 101 17.59 14.71 4.30
CA ALA A 101 18.39 13.50 4.15
C ALA A 101 18.39 13.07 2.68
N SER A 102 19.28 13.69 1.92
CA SER A 102 19.81 13.17 0.66
C SER A 102 20.56 11.86 0.89
N LEU A 103 20.36 10.90 -0.02
CA LEU A 103 21.31 9.88 -0.55
C LEU A 103 20.79 8.42 -0.58
N ARG A 104 20.77 7.92 -1.84
CA ARG A 104 21.08 6.55 -2.29
C ARG A 104 20.02 5.46 -2.13
N LEU A 105 19.06 5.45 -3.05
CA LEU A 105 18.32 4.25 -3.47
C LEU A 105 18.73 3.80 -4.89
N ALA A 106 20.02 3.50 -5.11
CA ALA A 106 20.56 3.12 -6.44
C ALA A 106 21.10 1.68 -6.54
N LYS A 107 20.82 0.78 -5.58
CA LYS A 107 21.42 -0.56 -5.58
C LYS A 107 20.46 -1.76 -5.68
N SER A 108 19.16 -1.59 -5.49
CA SER A 108 18.21 -2.72 -5.51
C SER A 108 17.49 -2.95 -6.87
N LEU A 109 17.55 -2.00 -7.80
CA LEU A 109 16.87 -2.11 -9.10
C LEU A 109 17.71 -2.77 -10.21
N ARG A 110 18.94 -3.20 -9.94
CA ARG A 110 19.87 -3.69 -10.98
C ARG A 110 19.68 -5.16 -11.38
N ASN A 111 18.89 -5.94 -10.66
CA ASN A 111 18.74 -7.39 -10.90
C ASN A 111 17.37 -7.85 -11.46
N ARG A 112 16.48 -6.93 -11.87
CA ARG A 112 15.16 -7.29 -12.44
C ARG A 112 14.87 -6.69 -13.82
N ALA A 113 15.89 -6.27 -14.56
CA ALA A 113 15.73 -5.68 -15.90
C ALA A 113 15.66 -6.71 -17.06
N HIS A 114 15.69 -8.02 -16.80
CA HIS A 114 15.85 -9.02 -17.88
C HIS A 114 14.64 -9.90 -18.23
N ARG A 115 13.44 -9.69 -17.67
CA ARG A 115 12.23 -10.42 -18.13
C ARG A 115 10.96 -9.58 -17.99
N LEU A 116 10.71 -8.69 -18.94
CA LEU A 116 9.38 -8.13 -19.18
C LEU A 116 8.98 -8.44 -20.64
N PRO A 117 7.84 -9.11 -20.89
CA PRO A 117 7.29 -9.23 -22.24
C PRO A 117 6.76 -7.87 -22.74
N PRO A 118 6.64 -7.68 -24.07
CA PRO A 118 6.23 -6.42 -24.65
C PRO A 118 4.82 -5.99 -24.23
N PHE A 119 4.67 -4.68 -24.08
CA PHE A 119 3.44 -3.93 -23.80
C PHE A 119 2.23 -4.44 -24.60
N ILE A 120 1.09 -4.62 -23.92
CA ILE A 120 -0.23 -4.70 -24.56
C ILE A 120 -0.79 -3.27 -24.60
N GLU A 121 -0.92 -2.70 -25.80
CA GLU A 121 -1.76 -1.53 -26.05
C GLU A 121 -3.23 -1.93 -25.91
N ALA A 122 -3.93 -1.33 -24.94
CA ALA A 122 -5.39 -1.37 -24.92
C ALA A 122 -5.91 -0.26 -25.85
N ARG A 123 -6.67 -0.66 -26.88
CA ARG A 123 -7.55 0.23 -27.63
C ARG A 123 -8.78 0.58 -26.81
#